data_AF-A0AA39SUM5-F1
#
_entry.id   AF-A0AA39SUM5-F1
#
_cell.length_a   1.000
_cell.length_b   1.000
_cell.length_c   1.000
_cell.angle_alpha   90.00
_cell.angle_beta   90.00
_cell.angle_gamma   90.00
#
_symmetry.space_group_name_H-M   'P 1'
#
loop_
_entity.id
_entity.type
_entity.pdbx_description
1 polymer ?
#
loop_
_entity_poly.entity_id
_entity_poly.type
_entity_poly.pdbx_seq_one_letter_code
_entity_poly.pdbx_strand_id
1 'polypeptide(L)'
;MDGKGTDAVEAIMLNKTLHRITWNAKSLSNMTNLRFLNISNVDLSEEPECLSNELRFFKWHGYLSNSLPSNFRPRNLFELNLCHSRIKYLWKGNKVYAVYQHWTLVAADFLKEHFPVILAPYAS
;
A
#
# COMPACT_ATOMS: atom_id res chain seq x y z
N MET A 1 -5.56 -8.18 19.03
CA MET A 1 -6.79 -7.57 18.47
C MET A 1 -7.42 -8.63 17.59
N ASP A 2 -8.53 -9.20 18.02
CA ASP A 2 -9.22 -10.29 17.31
C ASP A 2 -10.22 -9.73 16.29
N GLY A 3 -9.89 -8.55 15.74
CA GLY A 3 -10.78 -7.75 14.91
C GLY A 3 -10.88 -8.32 13.50
N LYS A 4 -12.02 -8.95 13.20
CA LYS A 4 -12.44 -9.16 11.81
C LYS A 4 -12.57 -7.77 11.18
N GLY A 5 -11.78 -7.48 10.15
CA GLY A 5 -11.95 -6.27 9.36
C GLY A 5 -13.37 -6.18 8.80
N THR A 6 -13.90 -4.96 8.69
CA THR A 6 -15.25 -4.72 8.19
C THR A 6 -15.20 -3.68 7.08
N ASP A 7 -16.16 -3.74 6.16
CA ASP A 7 -16.27 -2.81 5.03
C ASP A 7 -16.64 -1.38 5.44
N ALA A 8 -17.02 -1.15 6.71
CA ALA A 8 -17.25 0.20 7.23
C ALA A 8 -15.94 0.98 7.47
N VAL A 9 -14.80 0.29 7.53
CA VAL A 9 -13.50 0.93 7.80
C VAL A 9 -12.91 1.49 6.51
N GLU A 10 -12.84 2.82 6.42
CA GLU A 10 -12.22 3.52 5.29
C GLU A 10 -10.78 3.95 5.55
N ALA A 11 -10.33 4.01 6.82
CA ALA A 11 -9.00 4.48 7.16
C ALA A 11 -8.39 3.71 8.34
N ILE A 12 -7.11 3.35 8.19
CA ILE A 12 -6.29 2.78 9.26
C ILE A 12 -4.99 3.58 9.36
N MET A 13 -4.67 4.03 10.57
CA MET A 13 -3.36 4.57 10.92
C MET A 13 -2.81 3.81 12.12
N LEU A 14 -1.70 3.10 11.90
CA LEU A 14 -0.94 2.41 12.93
C LEU A 14 0.45 3.03 12.97
N ASN A 15 0.67 3.91 13.94
CA ASN A 15 1.95 4.52 14.21
C ASN A 15 2.21 4.41 15.71
N LYS A 16 3.09 3.49 16.11
CA LYS A 16 3.51 3.37 17.51
C LYS A 16 5.02 3.47 17.63
N THR A 17 5.46 4.26 18.59
CA THR A 17 6.87 4.60 18.76
C THR A 17 7.66 3.59 19.59
N LEU A 18 7.01 2.72 20.38
CA LEU A 18 7.72 1.96 21.43
C LEU A 18 7.23 0.53 21.72
N HIS A 19 6.11 0.08 21.14
CA HIS A 19 5.60 -1.27 21.39
C HIS A 19 5.22 -1.98 20.10
N ARG A 20 5.92 -3.09 19.84
CA ARG A 20 5.59 -4.07 18.80
C ARG A 20 4.22 -4.66 19.10
N ILE A 21 3.21 -4.22 18.36
CA ILE A 21 1.89 -4.85 18.37
C ILE A 21 1.91 -5.91 17.28
N THR A 22 1.62 -7.15 17.64
CA THR A 22 1.32 -8.19 16.66
C THR A 22 -0.04 -7.89 16.05
N TRP A 23 -0.07 -7.57 14.76
CA TRP A 23 -1.31 -7.42 14.01
C TRP A 23 -1.42 -8.45 12.90
N ASN A 24 -2.60 -9.07 12.81
CA ASN A 24 -2.94 -9.99 11.74
C ASN A 24 -3.42 -9.21 10.51
N ALA A 25 -2.52 -9.03 9.54
CA ALA A 25 -2.84 -8.31 8.31
C ALA A 25 -3.86 -9.02 7.43
N LYS A 26 -4.19 -10.32 7.64
CA LYS A 26 -5.30 -10.98 6.93
C LYS A 26 -6.65 -10.29 7.17
N SER A 27 -6.79 -9.59 8.29
CA SER A 27 -8.00 -8.79 8.57
C SER A 27 -8.22 -7.67 7.54
N LEU A 28 -7.17 -7.18 6.85
CA LEU A 28 -7.27 -6.20 5.77
C LEU A 28 -8.05 -6.71 4.56
N SER A 29 -8.02 -8.02 4.31
CA SER A 29 -8.73 -8.63 3.17
C SER A 29 -10.24 -8.39 3.22
N ASN A 30 -10.80 -8.14 4.41
CA ASN A 30 -12.23 -7.89 4.62
C ASN A 30 -12.60 -6.39 4.65
N MET A 31 -11.65 -5.49 4.44
CA MET A 31 -11.89 -4.04 4.48
C MET A 31 -11.92 -3.50 3.05
N THR A 32 -12.94 -3.87 2.28
CA THR A 32 -12.95 -3.62 0.83
C THR A 32 -13.12 -2.14 0.46
N ASN A 33 -13.64 -1.31 1.37
CA ASN A 33 -13.75 0.15 1.18
C ASN A 33 -12.56 0.94 1.77
N LEU A 34 -11.46 0.28 2.12
CA LEU A 34 -10.32 0.95 2.73
C LEU A 34 -9.64 1.90 1.73
N ARG A 35 -9.57 3.18 2.07
CA ARG A 35 -9.03 4.26 1.23
C ARG A 35 -7.71 4.82 1.74
N PHE A 36 -7.46 4.73 3.04
CA PHE A 36 -6.23 5.21 3.67
C PHE A 36 -5.61 4.11 4.54
N LEU A 37 -4.36 3.77 4.27
CA LEU A 37 -3.58 2.83 5.06
C LEU A 37 -2.21 3.43 5.36
N ASN A 38 -1.92 3.67 6.63
CA ASN A 38 -0.60 4.12 7.09
C ASN A 38 -0.12 3.24 8.24
N ILE A 39 0.95 2.49 7.99
CA ILE A 39 1.52 1.56 8.96
C ILE A 39 3.01 1.84 9.10
N SER A 40 3.42 2.06 10.35
CA SER A 40 4.79 2.31 10.74
C SER A 40 5.08 1.69 12.10
N ASN A 41 6.28 1.10 12.23
CA ASN A 41 6.77 0.50 13.48
C ASN A 41 5.87 -0.62 14.06
N VAL A 42 5.32 -1.48 13.20
CA VAL A 42 4.47 -2.62 13.60
C VAL A 42 5.11 -3.93 13.12
N ASP A 43 5.27 -4.90 14.04
CA ASP A 43 5.62 -6.27 13.69
C ASP A 43 4.35 -7.02 13.26
N LEU A 44 4.29 -7.39 11.99
CA LEU A 44 3.18 -8.20 11.49
C LEU A 44 3.54 -9.66 11.62
N SER A 45 2.62 -10.45 12.16
CA SER A 45 2.77 -11.90 12.18
C SER A 45 2.56 -12.52 10.80
N GLU A 46 1.72 -11.87 9.97
CA GLU A 46 1.30 -12.38 8.66
C GLU A 46 1.11 -11.24 7.66
N GLU A 47 1.27 -11.56 6.38
CA GLU A 47 1.06 -10.63 5.26
C GLU A 47 -0.43 -10.57 4.87
N PRO A 48 -0.92 -9.45 4.32
CA PRO A 48 -2.26 -9.40 3.76
C PRO A 48 -2.32 -10.21 2.46
N GLU A 49 -3.31 -11.08 2.34
CA GLU A 49 -3.58 -11.82 1.09
C GLU A 49 -4.21 -10.93 0.02
N CYS A 50 -5.03 -9.96 0.45
CA CYS A 50 -5.72 -8.99 -0.40
C CYS A 50 -5.59 -7.59 0.20
N LEU A 51 -5.58 -6.58 -0.66
CA LEU A 51 -5.70 -5.17 -0.30
C LEU A 51 -6.90 -4.56 -1.04
N SER A 52 -7.56 -3.58 -0.44
CA SER A 52 -8.66 -2.87 -1.09
C SER A 52 -8.18 -2.11 -2.33
N ASN A 53 -8.92 -2.24 -3.43
CA ASN A 53 -8.70 -1.47 -4.65
C ASN A 53 -9.20 -0.02 -4.57
N GLU A 54 -9.88 0.35 -3.48
CA GLU A 54 -10.30 1.72 -3.18
C GLU A 54 -9.19 2.55 -2.51
N LEU A 55 -8.04 1.93 -2.19
CA LEU A 55 -6.90 2.60 -1.60
C LEU A 55 -6.46 3.79 -2.46
N ARG A 56 -6.42 4.95 -1.82
CA ARG A 56 -5.90 6.21 -2.37
C ARG A 56 -4.56 6.59 -1.78
N PHE A 57 -4.35 6.25 -0.51
CA PHE A 57 -3.08 6.46 0.19
C PHE A 57 -2.64 5.17 0.83
N PHE A 58 -1.46 4.70 0.45
CA PHE A 58 -0.90 3.46 0.96
C PHE A 58 0.55 3.67 1.41
N LYS A 59 0.74 3.81 2.72
CA LYS A 59 2.05 3.94 3.37
C LYS A 59 2.29 2.73 4.27
N TRP A 60 3.34 1.97 4.00
CA TRP A 60 3.72 0.82 4.83
C TRP A 60 5.24 0.74 4.97
N HIS A 61 5.71 1.23 6.11
CA HIS A 61 7.12 1.16 6.47
C HIS A 61 7.49 -0.28 6.87
N GLY A 62 8.56 -0.82 6.28
CA GLY A 62 9.00 -2.18 6.60
C GLY A 62 8.14 -3.29 6.00
N TYR A 63 7.39 -3.03 4.93
CA TYR A 63 6.55 -4.03 4.27
C TYR A 63 7.33 -5.32 3.95
N LEU A 64 6.85 -6.45 4.48
CA LEU A 64 7.62 -7.70 4.57
C LEU A 64 7.72 -8.45 3.23
N SER A 65 6.75 -8.27 2.34
CA SER A 65 6.68 -9.03 1.10
C SER A 65 7.55 -8.43 0.00
N ASN A 66 8.02 -9.28 -0.91
CA ASN A 66 8.80 -8.86 -2.06
C ASN A 66 7.94 -8.27 -3.21
N SER A 67 6.61 -8.35 -3.09
CA SER A 67 5.67 -7.81 -4.07
C SER A 67 4.31 -7.50 -3.44
N LEU A 68 3.52 -6.62 -4.06
CA LEU A 68 2.12 -6.42 -3.67
C LEU A 68 1.23 -7.60 -4.14
N PRO A 69 0.06 -7.82 -3.51
CA PRO A 69 -0.90 -8.84 -3.92
C PRO A 69 -1.27 -8.71 -5.40
N SER A 70 -1.41 -9.83 -6.11
CA SER A 70 -1.68 -9.86 -7.56
C SER A 70 -3.05 -9.30 -7.96
N ASN A 71 -4.01 -9.33 -7.02
CA ASN A 71 -5.36 -8.81 -7.16
C ASN A 71 -5.49 -7.33 -6.76
N PHE A 72 -4.46 -6.74 -6.15
CA PHE A 72 -4.44 -5.32 -5.85
C PHE A 72 -4.15 -4.56 -7.15
N ARG A 73 -5.14 -3.80 -7.61
CA ARG A 73 -5.16 -3.02 -8.85
C ARG A 73 -5.94 -1.74 -8.58
N PRO A 74 -5.42 -0.84 -7.72
CA PRO A 74 -6.15 0.34 -7.33
C PRO A 74 -6.29 1.29 -8.52
N ARG A 75 -7.51 1.80 -8.73
CA ARG A 75 -7.79 2.75 -9.84
C ARG A 75 -7.45 4.19 -9.48
N ASN A 76 -7.46 4.53 -8.19
CA ASN A 76 -7.35 5.90 -7.68
C ASN A 76 -6.22 6.06 -6.66
N LEU A 77 -5.12 5.30 -6.81
CA LEU A 77 -3.98 5.38 -5.89
C LEU A 77 -3.23 6.69 -6.13
N PHE A 78 -3.32 7.61 -5.18
CA PHE A 78 -2.65 8.90 -5.20
C PHE A 78 -1.23 8.81 -4.64
N GLU A 79 -1.03 8.06 -3.55
CA GLU A 79 0.29 7.90 -2.94
C GLU A 79 0.55 6.44 -2.56
N LEU A 80 1.73 5.94 -2.97
CA LEU A 80 2.29 4.67 -2.55
C LEU A 80 3.66 4.92 -1.92
N ASN A 81 3.83 4.53 -0.65
CA ASN A 81 5.08 4.63 0.07
C ASN A 81 5.37 3.30 0.78
N LEU A 82 6.36 2.57 0.31
CA LEU A 82 6.80 1.31 0.94
C LEU A 82 8.26 1.43 1.39
N CYS A 83 8.62 2.53 2.05
CA CYS A 83 9.99 2.74 2.54
C CYS A 83 10.45 1.59 3.47
N HIS A 84 11.73 1.23 3.37
CA HIS A 84 12.34 0.12 4.12
C HIS A 84 11.65 -1.25 3.93
N SER A 85 10.85 -1.41 2.88
CA SER A 85 10.25 -2.69 2.50
C SER A 85 11.23 -3.62 1.81
N ARG A 86 10.81 -4.88 1.64
CA ARG A 86 11.52 -5.89 0.84
C ARG A 86 11.05 -5.95 -0.62
N ILE A 87 10.22 -5.00 -1.07
CA ILE A 87 9.66 -4.98 -2.42
C ILE A 87 10.79 -5.05 -3.47
N LYS A 88 10.68 -6.03 -4.37
CA LYS A 88 11.53 -6.20 -5.57
C LYS A 88 10.71 -6.03 -6.84
N TYR A 89 9.46 -6.44 -6.81
CA TYR A 89 8.50 -6.34 -7.92
C TYR A 89 7.25 -5.62 -7.43
N LEU A 90 6.60 -4.84 -8.28
CA LEU A 90 5.38 -4.14 -7.88
C LEU A 90 4.24 -5.15 -7.63
N TRP A 91 4.00 -6.08 -8.56
CA TRP A 91 2.88 -7.03 -8.48
C TRP A 91 3.33 -8.49 -8.45
N LYS A 92 2.67 -9.32 -7.63
CA LYS A 92 2.87 -10.77 -7.65
C LYS A 92 2.36 -11.34 -8.98
N GLY A 93 3.20 -12.08 -9.70
CA GLY A 93 2.85 -12.70 -10.99
C GLY A 93 2.97 -11.80 -12.23
N ASN A 94 2.99 -10.46 -12.06
CA ASN A 94 3.34 -9.52 -13.12
C ASN A 94 4.60 -8.76 -12.71
N LYS A 95 5.76 -9.21 -13.21
CA LYS A 95 7.09 -8.73 -12.79
C LYS A 95 7.40 -7.35 -13.39
N VAL A 96 6.69 -6.33 -12.93
CA VAL A 96 7.10 -4.93 -13.09
C VAL A 96 8.14 -4.64 -12.01
N TYR A 97 9.38 -4.35 -12.40
CA TYR A 97 10.45 -4.06 -11.45
C TYR A 97 10.15 -2.77 -10.70
N ALA A 98 10.30 -2.80 -9.38
CA ALA A 98 10.30 -1.56 -8.60
C ALA A 98 11.66 -0.87 -8.84
N VAL A 99 11.66 0.23 -9.59
CA VAL A 99 12.89 0.99 -9.86
C VAL A 99 13.26 1.79 -8.61
N TYR A 100 14.55 1.75 -8.26
CA TYR A 100 15.14 1.93 -6.93
C TYR A 100 14.80 3.21 -6.11
N GLN A 101 14.47 2.98 -4.83
CA GLN A 101 14.94 3.64 -3.59
C GLN A 101 14.83 5.17 -3.38
N HIS A 102 14.12 5.94 -4.20
CA HIS A 102 13.60 7.26 -3.80
C HIS A 102 12.23 7.55 -4.46
N TRP A 103 11.20 7.69 -3.63
CA TRP A 103 9.84 7.20 -3.91
C TRP A 103 8.81 8.21 -4.45
N THR A 104 9.22 9.28 -5.14
CA THR A 104 8.22 10.22 -5.72
C THR A 104 7.87 9.89 -7.18
N LEU A 105 8.76 9.22 -7.93
CA LEU A 105 8.63 9.11 -9.39
C LEU A 105 7.72 7.98 -9.87
N VAL A 106 7.63 6.85 -9.16
CA VAL A 106 6.85 5.68 -9.62
C VAL A 106 5.34 5.95 -9.61
N ALA A 107 4.84 6.71 -8.64
CA ALA A 107 3.44 7.14 -8.67
C ALA A 107 3.17 8.07 -9.87
N ALA A 108 4.08 9.00 -10.14
CA ALA A 108 3.94 9.94 -11.26
C ALA A 108 3.97 9.23 -12.62
N ASP A 109 4.87 8.28 -12.84
CA ASP A 109 5.00 7.61 -14.14
C ASP A 109 3.90 6.56 -14.37
N PHE A 110 3.47 5.83 -13.33
CA PHE A 110 2.31 4.93 -13.41
C PHE A 110 1.00 5.70 -13.69
N LEU A 111 0.80 6.85 -13.03
CA LEU A 111 -0.35 7.71 -13.29
C LEU A 111 -0.30 8.31 -14.70
N LYS A 112 0.87 8.72 -15.21
CA LYS A 112 1.00 9.20 -16.60
C LYS A 112 0.72 8.12 -17.63
N GLU A 113 1.24 6.91 -17.44
CA GLU A 113 1.07 5.81 -18.41
C GLU A 113 -0.37 5.29 -18.45
N HIS A 114 -1.07 5.25 -17.32
CA HIS A 114 -2.40 4.66 -17.23
C HIS A 114 -3.56 5.67 -17.11
N PHE A 115 -3.27 6.94 -16.81
CA PHE A 115 -4.25 8.03 -16.68
C PHE A 115 -3.71 9.36 -17.24
N PRO A 116 -3.50 9.47 -18.58
CA PRO A 116 -2.80 10.60 -19.22
C PRO A 116 -3.50 11.97 -19.07
N VAL A 117 -4.69 12.03 -18.48
CA VAL A 117 -5.48 13.26 -18.31
C VAL A 117 -5.21 13.96 -16.97
N ILE A 118 -4.52 13.30 -16.03
CA ILE A 118 -4.18 13.91 -14.74
C ILE A 118 -2.69 14.20 -14.74
N LEU A 119 -2.32 15.40 -15.18
CA LEU A 119 -1.21 16.24 -14.69
C LEU A 119 -0.77 17.25 -15.77
N ALA A 120 -1.43 18.40 -15.79
CA ALA A 120 -0.85 19.69 -16.18
C ALA A 120 -1.45 20.75 -15.22
N PRO A 121 -0.72 21.76 -14.70
CA PRO A 121 0.72 22.05 -14.75
C PRO A 121 1.34 22.32 -13.36
N TYR A 122 2.53 21.78 -13.09
CA TYR A 122 3.50 22.40 -12.18
C TYR A 122 4.87 22.32 -12.85
N ALA A 123 5.06 23.16 -13.86
CA ALA A 123 6.36 23.52 -14.38
C ALA A 123 6.42 25.06 -14.38
N SER A 124 7.14 25.60 -13.40
CA SER A 124 7.68 26.96 -13.37
C SER A 124 8.96 26.90 -12.56
#